data_AF-A0A9N7Y0G8-F1
#
_entry.id   AF-A0A9N7Y0G8-F1
#
_cell.length_a   1.000
_cell.length_b   1.000
_cell.length_c   1.000
_cell.angle_alpha   90.00
_cell.angle_beta   90.00
_cell.angle_gamma   90.00
#
_symmetry.space_group_name_H-M   'P 1'
#
loop_
_entity.id
_entity.type
_entity.pdbx_description
1 polymer ?
#
loop_
_entity_poly.entity_id
_entity_poly.type
_entity_poly.pdbx_seq_one_letter_code
_entity_poly.pdbx_strand_id
1 'polypeptide(L)'
;MTTLQGTRKWVGLGKQGESWMQYEKLKVVRCLCSGNKKRLRPQGKSSKRVAKRLLKESDNRSSLVLWREYAHLEWMLGNLEEARKVFSTATEIGGGKGLSSPTLCELSLLWSQLEVEDQAGGQGGGQTDVTLSPAVLVLTRLAEGTSSSSSSTSHSLSPVAVLKARRSYEQALTASLSALDQVHNNPQTNTKGQQDLLGEKLRLSGQVGCFALFQYLTVGIQAANTVYSQAREKMEALHCTLDEQLKNDNQNTPAADSSHVCKLASECQVVAVQQAALLRYHNSTSVFPLATLRQMLTSALSTWPGSAPLWCIYAQVENRYHSAGRARRFFQSVIRESSSVVPRLFAIVTEQQRKQLVDAAQRSCCSDATAPAFLPENGLSNRIRGLFESAIATEMGARCPLLWRMYMYFLVSEGKVDKATGIFYKALQNIPWAKGLYMDAVQLFPKQLQEFVDLMTEKELRLRLPLEELDILLED
;
A
#
# COMPACT_ATOMS: atom_id res chain seq x y z
N MET A 1 -10.16 -17.15 7.22
CA MET A 1 -11.23 -16.82 8.18
C MET A 1 -11.12 -17.77 9.35
N THR A 2 -10.56 -17.32 10.46
CA THR A 2 -10.68 -17.97 11.77
C THR A 2 -11.36 -16.96 12.68
N THR A 3 -12.69 -17.03 12.72
CA THR A 3 -13.48 -16.57 13.86
C THR A 3 -13.15 -17.50 15.02
N LEU A 4 -12.08 -17.19 15.75
CA LEU A 4 -11.87 -17.73 17.09
C LEU A 4 -12.53 -16.74 18.05
N GLN A 5 -13.83 -16.95 18.30
CA GLN A 5 -14.43 -16.60 19.58
C GLN A 5 -13.75 -17.46 20.63
N GLY A 6 -12.67 -16.96 21.19
CA GLY A 6 -11.97 -17.55 22.31
C GLY A 6 -11.27 -16.41 23.03
N THR A 7 -11.77 -16.10 24.23
CA THR A 7 -11.15 -15.21 25.21
C THR A 7 -9.79 -15.78 25.63
N ARG A 8 -8.78 -15.71 24.76
CA ARG A 8 -7.38 -15.85 25.17
C ARG A 8 -6.93 -14.48 25.68
N LYS A 9 -6.47 -14.44 26.92
CA LYS A 9 -5.85 -13.27 27.54
C LYS A 9 -4.73 -12.78 26.62
N TRP A 10 -4.89 -11.55 26.13
CA TRP A 10 -3.96 -10.85 25.26
C TRP A 10 -2.80 -10.34 26.13
N VAL A 11 -1.68 -11.04 26.13
CA VAL A 11 -0.46 -10.61 26.83
C VAL A 11 0.70 -10.75 25.85
N GLY A 12 1.44 -9.65 25.62
CA GLY A 12 2.76 -9.68 24.99
C GLY A 12 2.83 -9.82 23.47
N LEU A 13 2.06 -9.05 22.70
CA LEU A 13 1.97 -9.19 21.24
C LEU A 13 2.07 -7.85 20.46
N GLY A 14 3.05 -7.01 20.77
CA GLY A 14 3.22 -5.69 20.12
C GLY A 14 3.26 -5.73 18.58
N LYS A 15 4.02 -6.66 17.97
CA LYS A 15 4.08 -6.81 16.49
C LYS A 15 2.83 -7.46 15.87
N GLN A 16 2.09 -8.27 16.63
CA GLN A 16 0.84 -8.84 16.12
C GLN A 16 -0.28 -7.79 16.17
N GLY A 17 -0.31 -6.91 17.18
CA GLY A 17 -1.27 -5.81 17.26
C GLY A 17 -1.25 -4.92 16.01
N GLU A 18 -0.06 -4.61 15.49
CA GLU A 18 0.11 -3.82 14.27
C GLU A 18 -0.47 -4.51 13.03
N SER A 19 -0.09 -5.77 12.79
CA SER A 19 -0.59 -6.52 11.63
C SER A 19 -2.10 -6.76 11.67
N TRP A 20 -2.67 -6.96 12.86
CA TRP A 20 -4.11 -7.01 13.05
C TRP A 20 -4.79 -5.69 12.70
N MET A 21 -4.22 -4.56 13.09
CA MET A 21 -4.77 -3.24 12.78
C MET A 21 -4.72 -2.94 11.27
N GLN A 22 -3.61 -3.27 10.62
CA GLN A 22 -3.48 -3.21 9.16
C GLN A 22 -4.52 -4.09 8.46
N TYR A 23 -4.77 -5.30 8.98
CA TYR A 23 -5.82 -6.19 8.46
C TYR A 23 -7.23 -5.59 8.62
N GLU A 24 -7.54 -4.97 9.75
CA GLU A 24 -8.81 -4.28 9.95
C GLU A 24 -8.99 -3.10 8.97
N LYS A 25 -7.94 -2.32 8.72
CA LYS A 25 -7.96 -1.26 7.70
C LYS A 25 -8.23 -1.81 6.31
N LEU A 26 -7.59 -2.93 5.93
CA LEU A 26 -7.83 -3.56 4.62
C LEU A 26 -9.29 -3.98 4.41
N LYS A 27 -9.98 -4.41 5.47
CA LYS A 27 -11.43 -4.69 5.40
C LYS A 27 -12.24 -3.44 5.06
N VAL A 28 -11.87 -2.30 5.64
CA VAL A 28 -12.50 -1.00 5.37
C VAL A 28 -12.20 -0.54 3.95
N VAL A 29 -10.92 -0.59 3.51
CA VAL A 29 -10.54 -0.28 2.11
C VAL A 29 -11.37 -1.10 1.13
N ARG A 30 -11.51 -2.41 1.36
CA ARG A 30 -12.31 -3.29 0.49
C ARG A 30 -13.77 -2.82 0.40
N CYS A 31 -14.36 -2.40 1.51
CA CYS A 31 -15.73 -1.88 1.52
C CYS A 31 -15.82 -0.56 0.74
N LEU A 32 -14.85 0.34 0.91
CA LEU A 32 -14.76 1.61 0.17
C LEU A 32 -14.66 1.35 -1.34
N CYS A 33 -13.75 0.49 -1.78
CA CYS A 33 -13.57 0.15 -3.20
C CYS A 33 -14.81 -0.52 -3.82
N SER A 34 -15.59 -1.26 -3.03
CA SER A 34 -16.82 -1.90 -3.50
C SER A 34 -18.00 -0.94 -3.68
N GLY A 35 -17.89 0.34 -3.27
CA GLY A 35 -18.97 1.33 -3.30
C GLY A 35 -20.14 1.02 -2.35
N ASN A 36 -20.07 -0.08 -1.59
CA ASN A 36 -21.19 -0.56 -0.78
C ASN A 36 -21.26 0.14 0.59
N LYS A 37 -21.86 1.34 0.59
CA LYS A 37 -22.05 2.17 1.80
C LYS A 37 -22.78 1.44 2.94
N LYS A 38 -23.68 0.50 2.62
CA LYS A 38 -24.43 -0.30 3.62
C LYS A 38 -23.51 -1.22 4.43
N ARG A 39 -22.48 -1.80 3.79
CA ARG A 39 -21.48 -2.67 4.45
C ARG A 39 -20.38 -1.89 5.16
N LEU A 40 -20.08 -0.68 4.69
CA LEU A 40 -19.04 0.17 5.28
C LEU A 40 -19.34 0.55 6.73
N ARG A 41 -20.59 0.95 7.04
CA ARG A 41 -20.99 1.36 8.41
C ARG A 41 -20.79 0.26 9.46
N PRO A 42 -21.32 -0.96 9.33
CA PRO A 42 -21.12 -2.02 10.31
C PRO A 42 -19.65 -2.47 10.37
N GLN A 43 -18.97 -2.57 9.22
CA GLN A 43 -17.56 -2.94 9.18
C GLN A 43 -16.69 -1.89 9.91
N GLY A 44 -16.89 -0.60 9.64
CA GLY A 44 -16.19 0.48 10.33
C GLY A 44 -16.42 0.45 11.84
N LYS A 45 -17.67 0.25 12.30
CA LYS A 45 -17.98 0.08 13.72
C LYS A 45 -17.29 -1.13 14.35
N SER A 46 -17.14 -2.23 13.62
CA SER A 46 -16.44 -3.43 14.07
C SER A 46 -14.94 -3.19 14.19
N SER A 47 -14.32 -2.65 13.14
CA SER A 47 -12.88 -2.36 13.09
C SER A 47 -12.48 -1.31 14.14
N LYS A 48 -13.29 -0.27 14.38
CA LYS A 48 -13.07 0.68 15.49
C LYS A 48 -13.11 0.00 16.86
N ARG A 49 -14.04 -0.93 17.10
CA ARG A 49 -14.15 -1.68 18.36
C ARG A 49 -12.92 -2.58 18.59
N VAL A 50 -12.35 -3.14 17.52
CA VAL A 50 -11.09 -3.89 17.61
C VAL A 50 -9.93 -2.95 17.95
N ALA A 51 -9.78 -1.85 17.21
CA ALA A 51 -8.72 -0.87 17.42
C ALA A 51 -8.72 -0.30 18.86
N LYS A 52 -9.89 0.12 19.36
CA LYS A 52 -10.03 0.63 20.74
C LYS A 52 -9.72 -0.42 21.81
N ARG A 53 -9.97 -1.71 21.54
CA ARG A 53 -9.59 -2.77 22.48
C ARG A 53 -8.07 -2.95 22.53
N LEU A 54 -7.42 -2.97 21.36
CA LEU A 54 -5.97 -3.08 21.25
C LEU A 54 -5.25 -1.90 21.93
N LEU A 55 -5.73 -0.66 21.77
CA LEU A 55 -5.13 0.53 22.41
C LEU A 55 -5.35 0.57 23.93
N LYS A 56 -6.37 -0.10 24.47
CA LYS A 56 -6.65 -0.12 25.92
C LYS A 56 -5.68 -1.01 26.70
N GLU A 57 -5.02 -1.95 26.05
CA GLU A 57 -4.04 -2.85 26.66
C GLU A 57 -2.80 -2.08 27.13
N SER A 58 -2.31 -2.39 28.34
CA SER A 58 -1.19 -1.68 28.99
C SER A 58 0.04 -1.56 28.10
N ASP A 59 0.35 -2.62 27.36
CA ASP A 59 1.56 -2.75 26.55
C ASP A 59 1.51 -1.89 25.27
N ASN A 60 0.30 -1.52 24.84
CA ASN A 60 0.04 -0.86 23.57
C ASN A 60 -0.26 0.64 23.72
N ARG A 61 -0.51 1.13 24.95
CA ARG A 61 -0.90 2.53 25.22
C ARG A 61 0.14 3.55 24.78
N SER A 62 1.42 3.20 24.84
CA SER A 62 2.54 4.05 24.41
C SER A 62 2.97 3.82 22.96
N SER A 63 2.35 2.89 22.23
CA SER A 63 2.75 2.53 20.87
C SER A 63 2.23 3.53 19.85
N LEU A 64 3.10 4.47 19.43
CA LEU A 64 2.78 5.49 18.42
C LEU A 64 2.32 4.89 17.08
N VAL A 65 2.80 3.71 16.71
CA VAL A 65 2.42 3.03 15.47
C VAL A 65 0.94 2.64 15.51
N LEU A 66 0.44 2.12 16.63
CA LEU A 66 -0.97 1.75 16.77
C LEU A 66 -1.89 2.98 16.78
N TRP A 67 -1.46 4.05 17.44
CA TRP A 67 -2.17 5.33 17.42
C TRP A 67 -2.25 5.90 15.99
N ARG A 68 -1.16 5.85 15.21
CA ARG A 68 -1.15 6.23 13.79
C ARG A 68 -2.16 5.42 12.99
N GLU A 69 -2.15 4.09 13.12
CA GLU A 69 -3.07 3.23 12.37
C GLU A 69 -4.54 3.48 12.76
N TYR A 70 -4.82 3.79 14.03
CA TYR A 70 -6.16 4.13 14.50
C TYR A 70 -6.63 5.47 13.96
N ALA A 71 -5.78 6.50 13.97
CA ALA A 71 -6.09 7.79 13.37
C ALA A 71 -6.35 7.65 11.86
N HIS A 72 -5.55 6.85 11.15
CA HIS A 72 -5.78 6.53 9.74
C HIS A 72 -7.14 5.84 9.53
N LEU A 73 -7.52 4.88 10.39
CA LEU A 73 -8.82 4.22 10.30
C LEU A 73 -9.98 5.20 10.47
N GLU A 74 -9.87 6.14 11.40
CA GLU A 74 -10.89 7.18 11.62
C GLU A 74 -11.00 8.13 10.42
N TRP A 75 -9.85 8.51 9.84
CA TRP A 75 -9.77 9.30 8.61
C TRP A 75 -10.46 8.59 7.43
N MET A 76 -10.14 7.31 7.18
CA MET A 76 -10.77 6.53 6.10
C MET A 76 -12.28 6.38 6.24
N LEU A 77 -12.81 6.50 7.47
CA LEU A 77 -14.24 6.44 7.76
C LEU A 77 -14.92 7.82 7.71
N GLY A 78 -14.17 8.89 7.39
CA GLY A 78 -14.66 10.26 7.27
C GLY A 78 -14.84 11.01 8.59
N ASN A 79 -14.32 10.50 9.72
CA ASN A 79 -14.43 11.17 11.03
C ASN A 79 -13.19 12.04 11.27
N LEU A 80 -13.06 13.12 10.50
CA LEU A 80 -11.85 13.95 10.47
C LEU A 80 -11.54 14.60 11.83
N GLU A 81 -12.55 15.12 12.53
CA GLU A 81 -12.37 15.73 13.86
C GLU A 81 -11.86 14.72 14.90
N GLU A 82 -12.39 13.51 14.89
CA GLU A 82 -11.93 12.44 15.77
C GLU A 82 -10.51 12.01 15.42
N ALA A 83 -10.19 11.90 14.13
CA ALA A 83 -8.82 11.62 13.69
C ALA A 83 -7.83 12.68 14.19
N ARG A 84 -8.17 13.98 14.11
CA ARG A 84 -7.35 15.09 14.65
C ARG A 84 -7.13 14.97 16.15
N LYS A 85 -8.17 14.64 16.92
CA LYS A 85 -8.05 14.40 18.37
C LYS A 85 -7.09 13.25 18.66
N VAL A 86 -7.22 12.14 17.93
CA VAL A 86 -6.32 10.99 18.06
C VAL A 86 -4.88 11.39 17.73
N PHE A 87 -4.66 12.16 16.67
CA PHE A 87 -3.32 12.66 16.32
C PHE A 87 -2.73 13.58 17.40
N SER A 88 -3.50 14.52 17.94
CA SER A 88 -3.07 15.40 19.04
C SER A 88 -2.63 14.58 20.26
N THR A 89 -3.46 13.62 20.68
CA THR A 89 -3.12 12.74 21.81
C THR A 89 -1.88 11.89 21.53
N ALA A 90 -1.71 11.40 20.31
CA ALA A 90 -0.55 10.61 19.92
C ALA A 90 0.74 11.45 19.90
N THR A 91 0.67 12.71 19.47
CA THR A 91 1.83 13.62 19.50
C THR A 91 2.24 13.97 20.94
N GLU A 92 1.28 14.13 21.85
CA GLU A 92 1.57 14.34 23.28
C GLU A 92 2.25 13.11 23.90
N ILE A 93 1.80 11.91 23.54
CA ILE A 93 2.40 10.63 23.98
C ILE A 93 3.83 10.48 23.43
N GLY A 94 4.10 10.96 22.20
CA GLY A 94 5.40 10.85 21.55
C GLY A 94 6.49 11.75 22.15
N GLY A 95 6.11 12.79 22.90
CA GLY A 95 7.01 13.74 23.55
C GLY A 95 7.86 14.57 22.57
N GLY A 96 8.78 15.38 23.12
CA GLY A 96 9.65 16.29 22.36
C GLY A 96 10.83 15.64 21.61
N LYS A 97 10.73 14.34 21.23
CA LYS A 97 11.81 13.66 20.49
C LYS A 97 11.99 14.20 19.07
N GLY A 98 11.04 15.01 18.57
CA GLY A 98 11.12 15.75 17.31
C GLY A 98 11.50 14.86 16.12
N LEU A 99 12.38 15.39 15.26
CA LEU A 99 12.87 14.69 14.07
C LEU A 99 13.70 13.44 14.37
N SER A 100 14.17 13.25 15.60
CA SER A 100 15.00 12.09 15.98
C SER A 100 14.18 10.80 16.15
N SER A 101 12.84 10.88 16.19
CA SER A 101 11.97 9.72 16.28
C SER A 101 11.30 9.41 14.94
N PRO A 102 11.63 8.28 14.28
CA PRO A 102 11.02 7.89 13.00
C PRO A 102 9.50 7.71 13.08
N THR A 103 9.01 7.13 14.17
CA THR A 103 7.57 6.88 14.38
C THR A 103 6.77 8.16 14.59
N LEU A 104 7.37 9.18 15.24
CA LEU A 104 6.76 10.50 15.35
C LEU A 104 6.71 11.21 13.99
N CYS A 105 7.77 11.08 13.18
CA CYS A 105 7.80 11.62 11.81
C CYS A 105 6.75 10.96 10.91
N GLU A 106 6.57 9.64 10.99
CA GLU A 106 5.53 8.94 10.25
C GLU A 106 4.11 9.34 10.69
N LEU A 107 3.90 9.60 11.98
CA LEU A 107 2.63 10.09 12.53
C LEU A 107 2.33 11.51 12.03
N SER A 108 3.29 12.43 12.13
CA SER A 108 3.15 13.82 11.68
C SER A 108 2.99 13.93 10.17
N LEU A 109 3.64 13.06 9.39
CA LEU A 109 3.44 12.96 7.95
C LEU A 109 2.00 12.59 7.62
N LEU A 110 1.43 11.60 8.32
CA LEU A 110 0.06 11.18 8.08
C LEU A 110 -0.95 12.26 8.48
N TRP A 111 -0.72 12.96 9.60
CA TRP A 111 -1.56 14.08 10.02
C TRP A 111 -1.51 15.22 9.00
N SER A 112 -0.32 15.63 8.58
CA SER A 112 -0.17 16.69 7.58
C SER A 112 -0.80 16.32 6.22
N GLN A 113 -0.73 15.05 5.79
CA GLN A 113 -1.45 14.57 4.61
C GLN A 113 -2.98 14.71 4.74
N LEU A 114 -3.54 14.37 5.91
CA LEU A 114 -4.98 14.56 6.18
C LEU A 114 -5.39 16.02 6.01
N GLU A 115 -4.64 16.96 6.59
CA GLU A 115 -4.96 18.39 6.50
C GLU A 115 -4.86 18.93 5.07
N VAL A 116 -3.95 18.39 4.25
CA VAL A 116 -3.82 18.75 2.83
C VAL A 116 -5.02 18.25 2.02
N GLU A 117 -5.48 17.02 2.27
CA GLU A 117 -6.65 16.47 1.57
C GLU A 117 -7.97 17.15 1.99
N ASP A 118 -8.12 17.52 3.27
CA ASP A 118 -9.30 18.24 3.76
C ASP A 118 -9.42 19.64 3.14
N GLN A 119 -8.30 20.36 3.04
CA GLN A 119 -8.26 21.68 2.37
C GLN A 119 -8.64 21.61 0.89
N ALA A 120 -8.38 20.50 0.21
CA ALA A 120 -8.82 20.31 -1.17
C ALA A 120 -10.30 19.94 -1.31
N GLY A 121 -10.93 19.40 -0.26
CA GLY A 121 -12.34 18.99 -0.24
C GLY A 121 -13.32 20.10 0.20
N GLY A 122 -12.87 21.07 0.99
CA GLY A 122 -13.65 22.23 1.41
C GLY A 122 -13.57 23.39 0.40
N GLN A 123 -14.72 23.74 -0.19
CA GLN A 123 -14.97 24.92 -1.04
C GLN A 123 -13.85 25.93 -1.31
N GLY A 124 -13.41 26.00 -2.57
CA GLY A 124 -12.90 27.21 -3.21
C GLY A 124 -11.40 27.42 -3.09
N GLY A 125 -10.71 27.49 -4.23
CA GLY A 125 -9.28 27.76 -4.35
C GLY A 125 -8.89 29.19 -3.93
N GLY A 126 -9.19 29.57 -2.70
CA GLY A 126 -8.52 30.67 -2.03
C GLY A 126 -7.15 30.20 -1.59
N GLN A 127 -6.11 30.96 -1.94
CA GLN A 127 -4.79 30.83 -1.35
C GLN A 127 -4.93 30.98 0.18
N THR A 128 -5.04 29.87 0.90
CA THR A 128 -4.75 29.89 2.34
C THR A 128 -3.29 30.26 2.49
N ASP A 129 -3.03 31.38 3.16
CA ASP A 129 -1.69 31.82 3.51
C ASP A 129 -0.91 30.63 4.10
N VAL A 130 0.30 30.38 3.59
CA VAL A 130 1.15 29.25 3.96
C VAL A 130 1.35 29.19 5.48
N THR A 131 1.32 30.36 6.13
CA THR A 131 1.47 30.55 7.57
C THR A 131 0.26 30.12 8.41
N LEU A 132 -0.91 29.98 7.78
CA LEU A 132 -2.17 29.56 8.43
C LEU A 132 -2.51 28.09 8.17
N SER A 133 -1.80 27.41 7.26
CA SER A 133 -2.11 26.03 6.92
C SER A 133 -1.84 25.07 8.10
N PRO A 134 -2.86 24.34 8.60
CA PRO A 134 -2.70 23.34 9.66
C PRO A 134 -1.59 22.30 9.39
N ALA A 135 -1.38 21.92 8.13
CA ALA A 135 -0.33 21.00 7.74
C ALA A 135 1.07 21.57 8.00
N VAL A 136 1.29 22.86 7.67
CA VAL A 136 2.57 23.55 7.89
C VAL A 136 2.83 23.75 9.37
N LEU A 137 1.78 24.03 10.17
CA LEU A 137 1.85 24.12 11.63
C LEU A 137 2.34 22.81 12.27
N VAL A 138 1.77 21.67 11.89
CA VAL A 138 2.18 20.35 12.41
C VAL A 138 3.64 20.05 12.07
N LEU A 139 4.05 20.29 10.81
CA LEU A 139 5.42 20.03 10.35
C LEU A 139 6.45 21.00 10.96
N THR A 140 6.07 22.25 11.22
CA THR A 140 6.94 23.24 11.88
C THR A 140 7.17 22.86 13.34
N ARG A 141 6.10 22.48 14.07
CA ARG A 141 6.21 22.01 15.46
C ARG A 141 7.08 20.76 15.60
N LEU A 142 7.01 19.84 14.65
CA LEU A 142 7.87 18.66 14.62
C LEU A 142 9.37 19.04 14.53
N ALA A 143 9.70 20.01 13.69
CA ALA A 143 11.06 20.48 13.49
C ALA A 143 11.60 21.29 14.70
N GLU A 144 10.72 21.99 15.42
CA GLU A 144 11.09 22.76 16.61
C GLU A 144 11.31 21.86 17.85
N GLY A 145 10.75 20.65 17.88
CA GLY A 145 10.99 19.66 18.94
C GLY A 145 10.45 20.06 20.32
N THR A 146 9.59 21.08 20.39
CA THR A 146 9.10 21.62 21.66
C THR A 146 8.07 20.69 22.29
N SER A 147 8.40 20.14 23.46
CA SER A 147 7.42 19.54 24.38
C SER A 147 6.39 20.60 24.76
N SER A 148 5.13 20.34 24.44
CA SER A 148 3.94 21.17 24.68
C SER A 148 4.00 21.98 25.98
N SER A 149 4.52 23.20 25.91
CA SER A 149 4.49 24.18 27.01
C SER A 149 4.59 25.61 26.48
N SER A 150 4.03 25.83 25.30
CA SER A 150 3.58 27.15 24.86
C SER A 150 2.12 27.03 24.44
N SER A 151 1.27 27.07 25.45
CA SER A 151 -0.09 27.56 25.37
C SER A 151 -0.09 28.95 24.72
N SER A 152 -0.06 28.98 23.40
CA SER A 152 -0.55 30.13 22.65
C SER A 152 -1.16 29.64 21.36
N THR A 153 -2.47 29.84 21.32
CA THR A 153 -3.38 29.90 20.18
C THR A 153 -2.92 30.92 19.14
N SER A 154 -1.66 30.89 18.70
CA SER A 154 -1.28 31.55 17.46
C SER A 154 -1.58 30.58 16.32
N HIS A 155 -2.77 30.74 15.73
CA HIS A 155 -3.14 30.10 14.47
C HIS A 155 -2.26 30.55 13.29
N SER A 156 -1.36 31.52 13.51
CA SER A 156 -0.41 32.06 12.53
C SER A 156 1.03 31.71 12.89
N LEU A 157 1.75 31.08 11.97
CA LEU A 157 3.20 30.91 12.05
C LEU A 157 3.93 32.20 11.69
N SER A 158 5.06 32.47 12.37
CA SER A 158 5.98 33.51 11.89
C SER A 158 6.77 32.98 10.68
N PRO A 159 7.04 33.80 9.64
CA PRO A 159 7.88 33.40 8.51
C PRO A 159 9.29 32.92 8.93
N VAL A 160 9.80 33.45 10.05
CA VAL A 160 11.10 33.05 10.62
C VAL A 160 11.06 31.62 11.16
N ALA A 161 9.95 31.20 11.80
CA ALA A 161 9.79 29.82 12.27
C ALA A 161 9.79 28.83 11.09
N VAL A 162 9.13 29.18 9.98
CA VAL A 162 9.12 28.37 8.75
C VAL A 162 10.53 28.21 8.18
N LEU A 163 11.32 29.28 8.12
CA LEU A 163 12.72 29.21 7.65
C LEU A 163 13.61 28.39 8.60
N LYS A 164 13.42 28.52 9.91
CA LYS A 164 14.16 27.75 10.91
C LYS A 164 13.82 26.25 10.81
N ALA A 165 12.55 25.92 10.67
CA ALA A 165 12.10 24.54 10.45
C ALA A 165 12.68 23.96 9.16
N ARG A 166 12.68 24.73 8.06
CA ARG A 166 13.32 24.30 6.80
C ARG A 166 14.78 23.91 7.00
N ARG A 167 15.55 24.77 7.67
CA ARG A 167 16.98 24.52 7.94
C ARG A 167 17.18 23.30 8.85
N SER A 168 16.30 23.11 9.83
CA SER A 168 16.33 21.93 10.71
C SER A 168 16.08 20.63 9.94
N TYR A 169 15.09 20.60 9.03
CA TYR A 169 14.85 19.43 8.18
C TYR A 169 16.02 19.14 7.23
N GLU A 170 16.62 20.18 6.64
CA GLU A 170 17.77 20.03 5.74
C GLU A 170 19.00 19.48 6.49
N GLN A 171 19.26 19.98 7.70
CA GLN A 171 20.29 19.46 8.59
C GLN A 171 20.02 18.02 9.03
N ALA A 172 18.78 17.68 9.37
CA ALA A 172 18.41 16.33 9.76
C ALA A 172 18.56 15.35 8.58
N LEU A 173 18.11 15.73 7.38
CA LEU A 173 18.24 14.91 6.19
C LEU A 173 19.71 14.70 5.82
N THR A 174 20.52 15.76 5.79
CA THR A 174 21.96 15.65 5.48
C THR A 174 22.70 14.79 6.51
N ALA A 175 22.38 14.94 7.81
CA ALA A 175 22.92 14.09 8.85
C ALA A 175 22.54 12.62 8.64
N SER A 176 21.26 12.33 8.37
CA SER A 176 20.77 10.98 8.10
C SER A 176 21.41 10.35 6.86
N LEU A 177 21.55 11.11 5.76
CA LEU A 177 22.22 10.65 4.54
C LEU A 177 23.72 10.43 4.77
N SER A 178 24.39 11.29 5.55
CA SER A 178 25.80 11.09 5.89
C SER A 178 26.01 9.87 6.79
N ALA A 179 25.07 9.58 7.69
CA ALA A 179 25.10 8.38 8.53
C ALA A 179 24.94 7.11 7.68
N LEU A 180 24.16 7.17 6.60
CA LEU A 180 24.08 6.09 5.62
C LEU A 180 25.39 5.93 4.82
N ASP A 181 26.02 7.03 4.41
CA ASP A 181 27.33 7.01 3.72
C ASP A 181 28.44 6.43 4.64
N GLN A 182 28.33 6.58 5.96
CA GLN A 182 29.25 5.91 6.90
C GLN A 182 29.03 4.39 6.96
N VAL A 183 27.79 3.92 6.85
CA VAL A 183 27.47 2.49 6.77
C VAL A 183 28.00 1.90 5.47
N HIS A 184 27.94 2.65 4.37
CA HIS A 184 28.55 2.28 3.08
C HIS A 184 30.05 1.98 3.21
N ASN A 185 30.77 2.85 3.93
CA ASN A 185 32.23 2.82 3.99
C ASN A 185 32.78 1.85 5.05
N ASN A 186 31.98 1.38 6.02
CA ASN A 186 32.49 0.55 7.11
C ASN A 186 31.48 -0.52 7.62
N PRO A 187 31.20 -1.57 6.83
CA PRO A 187 30.16 -2.56 7.14
C PRO A 187 30.47 -3.53 8.31
N GLN A 188 31.69 -3.56 8.86
CA GLN A 188 32.17 -4.68 9.71
C GLN A 188 32.06 -4.49 11.25
N THR A 189 31.47 -3.42 11.78
CA THR A 189 31.38 -3.22 13.25
C THR A 189 30.08 -3.77 13.86
N ASN A 190 29.86 -5.08 13.75
CA ASN A 190 28.63 -5.75 14.20
C ASN A 190 28.71 -6.18 15.69
N THR A 191 28.47 -5.25 16.63
CA THR A 191 28.17 -5.59 18.03
C THR A 191 26.64 -5.63 18.23
N LYS A 192 26.10 -6.66 18.92
CA LYS A 192 24.64 -6.94 19.07
C LYS A 192 23.77 -5.76 19.53
N GLY A 193 24.32 -4.74 20.19
CA GLY A 193 23.59 -3.52 20.57
C GLY A 193 23.44 -2.45 19.47
N GLN A 194 24.23 -2.50 18.40
CA GLN A 194 24.18 -1.54 17.27
C GLN A 194 23.16 -1.93 16.18
N GLN A 195 22.59 -3.14 16.24
CA GLN A 195 21.65 -3.65 15.24
C GLN A 195 20.28 -2.95 15.29
N ASP A 196 19.78 -2.62 16.49
CA ASP A 196 18.55 -1.85 16.67
C ASP A 196 18.75 -0.37 16.28
N LEU A 197 19.92 0.20 16.60
CA LEU A 197 20.31 1.57 16.21
C LEU A 197 20.46 1.72 14.69
N LEU A 198 21.04 0.73 14.00
CA LEU A 198 21.09 0.70 12.54
C LEU A 198 19.68 0.55 11.94
N GLY A 199 18.82 -0.27 12.55
CA GLY A 199 17.42 -0.41 12.15
C GLY A 199 16.61 0.88 12.31
N GLU A 200 16.89 1.71 13.31
CA GLU A 200 16.30 3.03 13.48
C GLU A 200 16.89 4.06 12.51
N LYS A 201 18.20 4.04 12.27
CA LYS A 201 18.87 4.92 11.29
C LYS A 201 18.41 4.68 9.85
N LEU A 202 17.96 3.48 9.51
CA LEU A 202 17.45 3.14 8.19
C LEU A 202 16.02 3.66 7.94
N ARG A 203 15.25 4.01 8.99
CA ARG A 203 13.87 4.51 8.87
C ARG A 203 13.82 6.00 8.55
N LEU A 204 14.18 6.33 7.32
CA LEU A 204 14.24 7.71 6.85
C LEU A 204 12.96 8.14 6.12
N SER A 205 12.08 7.21 5.75
CA SER A 205 10.88 7.52 4.97
C SER A 205 9.95 8.54 5.65
N GLY A 206 9.84 8.50 6.98
CA GLY A 206 9.07 9.49 7.74
C GLY A 206 9.69 10.90 7.67
N GLN A 207 11.01 11.02 7.86
CA GLN A 207 11.73 12.29 7.82
C GLN A 207 11.72 12.90 6.41
N VAL A 208 12.05 12.10 5.40
CA VAL A 208 12.04 12.51 3.99
C VAL A 208 10.64 12.95 3.57
N GLY A 209 9.61 12.19 3.95
CA GLY A 209 8.23 12.53 3.66
C GLY A 209 7.78 13.84 4.31
N CYS A 210 8.11 14.05 5.59
CA CYS A 210 7.81 15.31 6.29
C CYS A 210 8.49 16.50 5.61
N PHE A 211 9.78 16.38 5.28
CA PHE A 211 10.51 17.47 4.63
C PHE A 211 10.01 17.76 3.22
N ALA A 212 9.75 16.74 2.42
CA ALA A 212 9.25 16.92 1.06
C ALA A 212 7.84 17.53 1.05
N LEU A 213 6.95 17.11 1.96
CA LEU A 213 5.63 17.73 2.10
C LEU A 213 5.73 19.18 2.59
N PHE A 214 6.66 19.46 3.51
CA PHE A 214 6.94 20.83 3.94
C PHE A 214 7.41 21.71 2.78
N GLN A 215 8.33 21.22 1.94
CA GLN A 215 8.79 21.92 0.73
C GLN A 215 7.67 22.09 -0.30
N TYR A 216 6.79 21.09 -0.44
CA TYR A 216 5.64 21.19 -1.33
C TYR A 216 4.70 22.34 -0.94
N LEU A 217 4.41 22.48 0.36
CA LEU A 217 3.51 23.50 0.89
C LEU A 217 4.13 24.91 0.92
N THR A 218 5.46 25.01 1.08
CA THR A 218 6.15 26.31 1.27
C THR A 218 6.80 26.86 0.00
N VAL A 219 7.28 25.99 -0.91
CA VAL A 219 8.03 26.38 -2.11
C VAL A 219 7.35 25.86 -3.37
N GLY A 220 6.93 24.60 -3.38
CA GLY A 220 6.20 23.98 -4.48
C GLY A 220 6.72 22.59 -4.87
N ILE A 221 6.12 22.03 -5.93
CA ILE A 221 6.32 20.63 -6.32
C ILE A 221 7.75 20.29 -6.74
N GLN A 222 8.47 21.21 -7.39
CA GLN A 222 9.83 20.93 -7.86
C GLN A 222 10.78 20.73 -6.69
N ALA A 223 10.68 21.57 -5.66
CA ALA A 223 11.50 21.45 -4.44
C ALA A 223 11.20 20.16 -3.68
N ALA A 224 9.92 19.75 -3.61
CA ALA A 224 9.55 18.47 -3.00
C ALA A 224 10.10 17.28 -3.80
N ASN A 225 10.03 17.35 -5.14
CA ASN A 225 10.53 16.30 -6.01
C ASN A 225 12.06 16.15 -5.93
N THR A 226 12.81 17.25 -5.81
CA THR A 226 14.28 17.20 -5.64
C THR A 226 14.67 16.53 -4.32
N VAL A 227 13.95 16.79 -3.23
CA VAL A 227 14.19 16.14 -1.94
C VAL A 227 13.99 14.62 -2.04
N TYR A 228 12.88 14.19 -2.65
CA TYR A 228 12.61 12.77 -2.83
C TYR A 228 13.65 12.09 -3.74
N SER A 229 13.99 12.71 -4.88
CA SER A 229 14.98 12.15 -5.80
C SER A 229 16.36 12.02 -5.14
N GLN A 230 16.82 13.05 -4.43
CA GLN A 230 18.11 13.02 -3.73
C GLN A 230 18.16 11.90 -2.68
N ALA A 231 17.11 11.74 -1.88
CA ALA A 231 17.04 10.67 -0.89
C ALA A 231 17.02 9.29 -1.56
N ARG A 232 16.20 9.12 -2.62
CA ARG A 232 16.04 7.86 -3.33
C ARG A 232 17.32 7.41 -4.02
N GLU A 233 17.99 8.29 -4.76
CA GLU A 233 19.24 7.98 -5.46
C GLU A 233 20.33 7.49 -4.50
N LYS A 234 20.49 8.17 -3.35
CA LYS A 234 21.43 7.74 -2.31
C LYS A 234 21.04 6.40 -1.69
N MET A 235 19.78 6.21 -1.32
CA MET A 235 19.34 4.95 -0.70
C MET A 235 19.41 3.76 -1.68
N GLU A 236 19.11 3.97 -2.96
CA GLU A 236 19.23 2.95 -4.00
C GLU A 236 20.69 2.59 -4.30
N ALA A 237 21.60 3.57 -4.35
CA ALA A 237 23.03 3.32 -4.52
C ALA A 237 23.58 2.44 -3.40
N LEU A 238 23.21 2.73 -2.15
CA LEU A 238 23.59 1.92 -0.99
C LEU A 238 23.03 0.51 -1.08
N HIS A 239 21.76 0.37 -1.44
CA HIS A 239 21.14 -0.94 -1.61
C HIS A 239 21.85 -1.78 -2.67
N CYS A 240 22.18 -1.21 -3.84
CA CYS A 240 22.91 -1.91 -4.89
C CYS A 240 24.26 -2.44 -4.38
N THR A 241 25.00 -1.63 -3.64
CA THR A 241 26.32 -2.04 -3.11
C THR A 241 26.22 -3.15 -2.07
N LEU A 242 25.23 -3.08 -1.18
CA LEU A 242 24.99 -4.12 -0.18
C LEU A 242 24.48 -5.43 -0.81
N ASP A 243 23.63 -5.34 -1.84
CA ASP A 243 23.13 -6.51 -2.57
C ASP A 243 24.24 -7.21 -3.38
N GLU A 244 25.16 -6.45 -3.98
CA GLU A 244 26.36 -7.00 -4.63
C GLU A 244 27.29 -7.69 -3.63
N GLN A 245 27.51 -7.09 -2.46
CA GLN A 245 28.31 -7.70 -1.39
C GLN A 245 27.70 -9.03 -0.90
N LEU A 246 26.38 -9.05 -0.66
CA LEU A 246 25.66 -10.28 -0.27
C LEU A 246 25.80 -11.40 -1.31
N LYS A 247 25.78 -11.07 -2.61
CA LYS A 247 25.92 -12.06 -3.68
C LYS A 247 27.34 -12.63 -3.77
N ASN A 248 28.35 -11.85 -3.39
CA ASN A 248 29.75 -12.27 -3.40
C ASN A 248 30.11 -13.11 -2.15
N ASP A 249 29.46 -12.87 -1.01
CA ASP A 249 29.74 -13.53 0.29
C ASP A 249 28.99 -14.85 0.53
N ASN A 250 28.43 -15.45 -0.53
CA ASN A 250 27.52 -16.61 -0.52
C ASN A 250 28.03 -17.91 0.14
N GLN A 251 29.18 -17.91 0.83
CA GLN A 251 29.66 -19.06 1.59
C GLN A 251 29.55 -18.92 3.12
N ASN A 252 29.36 -17.74 3.72
CA ASN A 252 29.29 -17.60 5.20
C ASN A 252 28.64 -16.30 5.73
N THR A 253 27.52 -15.82 5.16
CA THR A 253 26.89 -14.55 5.62
C THR A 253 25.89 -14.75 6.77
N PRO A 254 25.97 -13.98 7.88
CA PRO A 254 25.02 -14.07 8.98
C PRO A 254 23.63 -13.54 8.58
N ALA A 255 22.56 -14.21 9.04
CA ALA A 255 21.15 -13.87 8.76
C ALA A 255 20.71 -12.44 9.16
N ALA A 256 21.54 -11.70 9.90
CA ALA A 256 21.30 -10.31 10.25
C ALA A 256 21.52 -9.36 9.05
N ASP A 257 22.54 -9.59 8.22
CA ASP A 257 22.90 -8.68 7.12
C ASP A 257 21.84 -8.72 6.00
N SER A 258 21.26 -9.89 5.73
CA SER A 258 20.10 -10.02 4.83
C SER A 258 18.86 -9.27 5.33
N SER A 259 18.67 -9.19 6.65
CA SER A 259 17.57 -8.43 7.28
C SER A 259 17.71 -6.93 7.03
N HIS A 260 18.93 -6.38 7.08
CA HIS A 260 19.19 -4.96 6.86
C HIS A 260 18.98 -4.55 5.40
N VAL A 261 19.43 -5.36 4.45
CA VAL A 261 19.19 -5.12 3.01
C VAL A 261 17.69 -5.14 2.68
N CYS A 262 16.95 -6.11 3.24
CA CYS A 262 15.49 -6.16 3.07
C CYS A 262 14.78 -4.92 3.67
N LYS A 263 15.23 -4.45 4.84
CA LYS A 263 14.69 -3.23 5.47
C LYS A 263 14.98 -1.99 4.63
N LEU A 264 16.20 -1.82 4.15
CA LEU A 264 16.56 -0.69 3.27
C LEU A 264 15.74 -0.72 1.97
N ALA A 265 15.60 -1.90 1.34
CA ALA A 265 14.74 -2.09 0.18
C ALA A 265 13.29 -1.66 0.46
N SER A 266 12.75 -2.01 1.63
CA SER A 266 11.40 -1.61 2.04
C SER A 266 11.26 -0.10 2.22
N GLU A 267 12.26 0.57 2.81
CA GLU A 267 12.27 2.02 2.99
C GLU A 267 12.40 2.77 1.66
N CYS A 268 13.27 2.31 0.75
CA CYS A 268 13.37 2.85 -0.61
C CYS A 268 12.01 2.78 -1.33
N GLN A 269 11.32 1.64 -1.22
CA GLN A 269 10.00 1.46 -1.81
C GLN A 269 8.99 2.44 -1.21
N VAL A 270 8.98 2.64 0.12
CA VAL A 270 8.08 3.59 0.78
C VAL A 270 8.35 5.02 0.29
N VAL A 271 9.62 5.45 0.23
CA VAL A 271 10.00 6.79 -0.28
C VAL A 271 9.55 6.98 -1.72
N ALA A 272 9.77 6.00 -2.59
CA ALA A 272 9.30 6.05 -3.98
C ALA A 272 7.78 6.13 -4.08
N VAL A 273 7.05 5.40 -3.24
CA VAL A 273 5.57 5.45 -3.18
C VAL A 273 5.08 6.81 -2.72
N GLN A 274 5.72 7.41 -1.71
CA GLN A 274 5.37 8.75 -1.23
C GLN A 274 5.59 9.81 -2.33
N GLN A 275 6.74 9.76 -3.02
CA GLN A 275 7.04 10.64 -4.17
C GLN A 275 5.97 10.49 -5.28
N ALA A 276 5.63 9.26 -5.63
CA ALA A 276 4.60 8.94 -6.61
C ALA A 276 3.21 9.46 -6.22
N ALA A 277 2.84 9.28 -4.95
CA ALA A 277 1.56 9.74 -4.42
C ALA A 277 1.44 11.26 -4.47
N LEU A 278 2.49 11.99 -4.05
CA LEU A 278 2.53 13.46 -4.08
C LEU A 278 2.41 14.00 -5.51
N LEU A 279 3.22 13.48 -6.44
CA LEU A 279 3.16 13.89 -7.85
C LEU A 279 1.80 13.58 -8.47
N ARG A 280 1.19 12.45 -8.14
CA ARG A 280 -0.18 12.11 -8.59
C ARG A 280 -1.20 13.09 -8.04
N TYR A 281 -1.12 13.45 -6.76
CA TYR A 281 -2.02 14.40 -6.10
C TYR A 281 -1.93 15.80 -6.72
N HIS A 282 -0.71 16.27 -6.98
CA HIS A 282 -0.50 17.55 -7.64
C HIS A 282 -1.00 17.53 -9.10
N ASN A 283 -0.82 16.42 -9.83
CA ASN A 283 -1.34 16.25 -11.19
C ASN A 283 -2.88 16.23 -11.26
N SER A 284 -3.58 15.80 -10.20
CA SER A 284 -5.04 15.89 -10.14
C SER A 284 -5.56 17.28 -9.76
N THR A 285 -4.75 18.08 -9.06
CA THR A 285 -5.17 19.39 -8.51
C THR A 285 -4.74 20.55 -9.40
N SER A 286 -3.69 20.37 -10.21
CA SER A 286 -3.08 21.44 -11.01
C SER A 286 -2.53 20.94 -12.35
N VAL A 287 -2.28 21.88 -13.27
CA VAL A 287 -1.67 21.59 -14.57
C VAL A 287 -0.20 21.25 -14.37
N PHE A 288 0.16 19.99 -14.53
CA PHE A 288 1.53 19.49 -14.30
C PHE A 288 1.98 18.51 -15.40
N PRO A 289 3.25 18.58 -15.86
CA PRO A 289 3.76 17.66 -16.88
C PRO A 289 3.68 16.19 -16.46
N LEU A 290 2.85 15.42 -17.16
CA LEU A 290 2.70 13.99 -16.92
C LEU A 290 3.97 13.18 -17.21
N ALA A 291 4.89 13.74 -18.01
CA ALA A 291 6.19 13.13 -18.29
C ALA A 291 7.00 12.89 -17.02
N THR A 292 7.03 13.85 -16.10
CA THR A 292 7.80 13.76 -14.85
C THR A 292 7.27 12.64 -13.95
N LEU A 293 5.95 12.55 -13.77
CA LEU A 293 5.32 11.47 -13.01
C LEU A 293 5.59 10.10 -13.64
N ARG A 294 5.47 9.99 -14.98
CA ARG A 294 5.73 8.74 -15.70
C ARG A 294 7.19 8.31 -15.58
N GLN A 295 8.14 9.21 -15.81
CA GLN A 295 9.58 8.92 -15.72
C GLN A 295 9.96 8.43 -14.33
N MET A 296 9.48 9.12 -13.30
CA MET A 296 9.70 8.72 -11.90
C MET A 296 9.11 7.33 -11.63
N LEU A 297 7.87 7.05 -12.06
CA LEU A 297 7.24 5.73 -11.89
C LEU A 297 7.98 4.63 -12.65
N THR A 298 8.37 4.87 -13.91
CA THR A 298 9.08 3.85 -14.71
C THR A 298 10.45 3.55 -14.14
N SER A 299 11.17 4.58 -13.67
CA SER A 299 12.46 4.42 -12.99
C SER A 299 12.32 3.67 -11.67
N ALA A 300 11.33 3.99 -10.84
CA ALA A 300 11.13 3.30 -9.57
C ALA A 300 10.68 1.85 -9.76
N LEU A 301 9.84 1.57 -10.78
CA LEU A 301 9.33 0.22 -11.06
C LEU A 301 10.34 -0.70 -11.74
N SER A 302 11.32 -0.15 -12.48
CA SER A 302 12.44 -0.94 -12.99
C SER A 302 13.36 -1.39 -11.84
N THR A 303 13.59 -0.53 -10.84
CA THR A 303 14.40 -0.87 -9.66
C THR A 303 13.63 -1.77 -8.69
N TRP A 304 12.32 -1.52 -8.52
CA TRP A 304 11.47 -2.23 -7.56
C TRP A 304 10.22 -2.90 -8.18
N PRO A 305 10.38 -3.95 -9.01
CA PRO A 305 9.24 -4.61 -9.67
C PRO A 305 8.23 -5.26 -8.70
N GLY A 306 8.63 -5.56 -7.46
CA GLY A 306 7.79 -6.20 -6.46
C GLY A 306 6.80 -5.26 -5.76
N SER A 307 6.93 -3.94 -5.91
CA SER A 307 6.13 -2.97 -5.15
C SER A 307 4.70 -2.82 -5.71
N ALA A 308 3.74 -3.47 -5.06
CA ALA A 308 2.33 -3.38 -5.44
C ALA A 308 1.74 -1.95 -5.38
N PRO A 309 2.07 -1.09 -4.39
CA PRO A 309 1.55 0.28 -4.36
C PRO A 309 2.02 1.13 -5.56
N LEU A 310 3.27 0.99 -6.00
CA LEU A 310 3.79 1.69 -7.19
C LEU A 310 3.03 1.26 -8.45
N TRP A 311 2.84 -0.04 -8.63
CA TRP A 311 2.05 -0.56 -9.76
C TRP A 311 0.60 -0.09 -9.73
N CYS A 312 0.00 0.03 -8.54
CA CYS A 312 -1.35 0.56 -8.39
C CYS A 312 -1.43 2.02 -8.84
N ILE A 313 -0.47 2.87 -8.43
CA ILE A 313 -0.38 4.26 -8.89
C ILE A 313 -0.19 4.31 -10.41
N TYR A 314 0.74 3.52 -10.95
CA TYR A 314 1.01 3.44 -12.40
C TYR A 314 -0.23 3.04 -13.19
N ALA A 315 -0.92 1.98 -12.78
CA ALA A 315 -2.15 1.50 -13.41
C ALA A 315 -3.23 2.59 -13.46
N GLN A 316 -3.44 3.30 -12.34
CA GLN A 316 -4.42 4.38 -12.26
C GLN A 316 -4.07 5.55 -13.17
N VAL A 317 -2.79 5.94 -13.23
CA VAL A 317 -2.32 7.02 -14.11
C VAL A 317 -2.51 6.61 -15.57
N GLU A 318 -2.02 5.44 -15.98
CA GLU A 318 -2.10 5.02 -17.38
C GLU A 318 -3.55 4.80 -17.85
N ASN A 319 -4.44 4.32 -16.99
CA ASN A 319 -5.87 4.18 -17.30
C ASN A 319 -6.56 5.53 -17.56
N ARG A 320 -6.17 6.60 -16.85
CA ARG A 320 -6.74 7.94 -17.05
C ARG A 320 -6.34 8.56 -18.39
N TYR A 321 -5.20 8.18 -18.95
CA TYR A 321 -4.64 8.80 -20.15
C TYR A 321 -4.59 7.87 -21.38
N HIS A 322 -5.24 6.70 -21.30
CA HIS A 322 -5.46 5.75 -22.41
C HIS A 322 -4.20 5.32 -23.21
N SER A 323 -3.02 5.35 -22.59
CA SER A 323 -1.74 5.00 -23.24
C SER A 323 -1.43 3.50 -23.23
N ALA A 324 -2.38 2.67 -23.67
CA ALA A 324 -2.31 1.21 -23.57
C ALA A 324 -1.07 0.59 -24.24
N GLY A 325 -0.69 1.07 -25.43
CA GLY A 325 0.48 0.55 -26.15
C GLY A 325 1.79 0.76 -25.39
N ARG A 326 1.95 1.93 -24.75
CA ARG A 326 3.12 2.24 -23.93
C ARG A 326 3.14 1.39 -22.67
N ALA A 327 2.02 1.34 -21.95
CA ALA A 327 1.89 0.54 -20.74
C ALA A 327 2.24 -0.94 -21.00
N ARG A 328 1.73 -1.51 -22.10
CA ARG A 328 2.05 -2.90 -22.52
C ARG A 328 3.54 -3.12 -22.72
N ARG A 329 4.23 -2.24 -23.44
CA ARG A 329 5.68 -2.36 -23.68
C ARG A 329 6.46 -2.30 -22.38
N PHE A 330 6.07 -1.41 -21.47
CA PHE A 330 6.71 -1.28 -20.16
C PHE A 330 6.45 -2.50 -19.26
N PHE A 331 5.22 -3.01 -19.20
CA PHE A 331 4.96 -4.27 -18.49
C PHE A 331 5.79 -5.41 -19.06
N GLN A 332 5.91 -5.53 -20.39
CA GLN A 332 6.71 -6.58 -21.02
C GLN A 332 8.20 -6.47 -20.71
N SER A 333 8.77 -5.25 -20.66
CA SER A 333 10.18 -5.09 -20.28
C SER A 333 10.42 -5.54 -18.84
N VAL A 334 9.60 -5.07 -17.90
CA VAL A 334 9.76 -5.42 -16.48
C VAL A 334 9.46 -6.89 -16.19
N ILE A 335 8.47 -7.49 -16.86
CA ILE A 335 8.15 -8.93 -16.71
C ILE A 335 9.29 -9.83 -17.19
N ARG A 336 10.03 -9.39 -18.21
CA ARG A 336 11.21 -10.13 -18.72
C ARG A 336 12.38 -10.07 -17.75
N GLU A 337 12.55 -8.93 -17.07
CA GLU A 337 13.65 -8.69 -16.14
C GLU A 337 13.37 -9.22 -14.73
N SER A 338 12.10 -9.41 -14.36
CA SER A 338 11.70 -9.79 -13.00
C SER A 338 11.04 -11.17 -12.88
N SER A 339 11.45 -11.92 -11.86
CA SER A 339 10.84 -13.19 -11.44
C SER A 339 9.55 -13.00 -10.63
N SER A 340 9.22 -11.76 -10.24
CA SER A 340 8.04 -11.45 -9.45
C SER A 340 6.73 -11.68 -10.20
N VAL A 341 5.71 -12.15 -9.48
CA VAL A 341 4.34 -12.31 -9.99
C VAL A 341 3.60 -10.97 -10.02
N VAL A 342 4.05 -9.99 -9.23
CA VAL A 342 3.37 -8.70 -9.04
C VAL A 342 3.19 -7.94 -10.37
N PRO A 343 4.21 -7.73 -11.22
CA PRO A 343 4.04 -7.07 -12.51
C PRO A 343 3.05 -7.79 -13.43
N ARG A 344 3.04 -9.13 -13.41
CA ARG A 344 2.13 -9.96 -14.21
C ARG A 344 0.67 -9.78 -13.76
N LEU A 345 0.43 -9.76 -12.45
CA LEU A 345 -0.90 -9.48 -11.89
C LEU A 345 -1.40 -8.09 -12.27
N PHE A 346 -0.57 -7.06 -12.15
CA PHE A 346 -0.97 -5.71 -12.53
C PHE A 346 -1.15 -5.53 -14.05
N ALA A 347 -0.38 -6.23 -14.88
CA ALA A 347 -0.62 -6.29 -16.33
C ALA A 347 -2.00 -6.88 -16.65
N ILE A 348 -2.42 -7.92 -15.94
CA ILE A 348 -3.76 -8.51 -16.09
C ILE A 348 -4.84 -7.52 -15.61
N VAL A 349 -4.68 -6.94 -14.42
CA VAL A 349 -5.66 -6.00 -13.83
C VAL A 349 -5.86 -4.77 -14.72
N THR A 350 -4.77 -4.21 -15.26
CA THR A 350 -4.86 -3.04 -16.16
C THR A 350 -5.59 -3.36 -17.46
N GLU A 351 -5.34 -4.52 -18.08
CA GLU A 351 -6.08 -4.94 -19.26
C GLU A 351 -7.56 -5.25 -18.96
N GLN A 352 -7.86 -5.82 -17.78
CA GLN A 352 -9.24 -6.04 -17.32
C GLN A 352 -9.99 -4.72 -17.10
N GLN A 353 -9.37 -3.75 -16.43
CA GLN A 353 -9.95 -2.42 -16.24
C GLN A 353 -10.22 -1.73 -17.57
N ARG A 354 -9.30 -1.85 -18.53
CA ARG A 354 -9.48 -1.32 -19.88
C ARG A 354 -10.64 -2.00 -20.61
N LYS A 355 -10.77 -3.32 -20.49
CA LYS A 355 -11.94 -4.05 -21.03
C LYS A 355 -13.24 -3.53 -20.42
N GLN A 356 -13.31 -3.40 -19.09
CA GLN A 356 -14.51 -2.87 -18.42
C GLN A 356 -14.91 -1.48 -18.92
N LEU A 357 -13.94 -0.59 -19.17
CA LEU A 357 -14.20 0.74 -19.74
C LEU A 357 -14.73 0.66 -21.18
N VAL A 358 -14.14 -0.20 -22.02
CA VAL A 358 -14.61 -0.41 -23.40
C VAL A 358 -16.02 -1.00 -23.41
N ASP A 359 -16.28 -2.05 -22.62
CA ASP A 359 -17.59 -2.67 -22.50
C ASP A 359 -18.64 -1.68 -21.96
N ALA A 360 -18.25 -0.77 -21.05
CA ALA A 360 -19.13 0.28 -20.54
C ALA A 360 -19.46 1.32 -21.60
N ALA A 361 -18.46 1.77 -22.37
CA ALA A 361 -18.66 2.70 -23.48
C ALA A 361 -19.54 2.09 -24.59
N GLN A 362 -19.34 0.81 -24.91
CA GLN A 362 -20.19 0.10 -25.87
C GLN A 362 -21.63 0.02 -25.39
N ARG A 363 -21.87 -0.37 -24.13
CA ARG A 363 -23.21 -0.40 -23.53
C ARG A 363 -23.90 0.96 -23.55
N SER A 364 -23.18 2.08 -23.42
CA SER A 364 -23.77 3.42 -23.56
C SER A 364 -24.09 3.78 -25.02
N CYS A 365 -23.24 3.40 -25.98
CA CYS A 365 -23.45 3.72 -27.40
C CYS A 365 -24.59 2.92 -28.05
N CYS A 366 -24.88 1.71 -27.56
CA CYS A 366 -25.97 0.88 -28.07
C CYS A 366 -27.38 1.41 -27.76
N SER A 367 -27.52 2.49 -26.98
CA SER A 367 -28.80 3.16 -26.76
C SER A 367 -29.19 4.12 -27.90
N ASP A 368 -28.22 4.57 -28.71
CA ASP A 368 -28.46 5.46 -29.85
C ASP A 368 -28.36 4.66 -31.15
N ALA A 369 -29.48 4.51 -31.85
CA ALA A 369 -29.66 3.64 -33.02
C ALA A 369 -28.83 4.01 -34.29
N THR A 370 -27.77 4.82 -34.16
CA THR A 370 -27.04 5.37 -35.31
C THR A 370 -25.51 5.36 -35.19
N ALA A 371 -24.91 4.70 -34.20
CA ALA A 371 -23.44 4.61 -34.08
C ALA A 371 -22.88 3.31 -34.71
N PRO A 372 -21.82 3.37 -35.54
CA PRO A 372 -21.29 2.20 -36.23
C PRO A 372 -20.64 1.22 -35.24
N ALA A 373 -21.24 0.04 -35.14
CA ALA A 373 -20.75 -1.10 -34.38
C ALA A 373 -19.54 -1.73 -35.07
N PHE A 374 -18.31 -1.29 -34.79
CA PHE A 374 -17.10 -2.04 -35.19
C PHE A 374 -15.90 -1.71 -34.28
N LEU A 375 -15.99 -2.05 -33.00
CA LEU A 375 -14.78 -2.34 -32.21
C LEU A 375 -14.75 -3.86 -31.99
N PRO A 376 -13.74 -4.59 -32.52
CA PRO A 376 -13.69 -6.04 -32.40
C PRO A 376 -13.57 -6.45 -30.91
N GLU A 377 -14.68 -6.93 -30.35
CA GLU A 377 -14.85 -7.36 -28.95
C GLU A 377 -13.84 -8.45 -28.52
N ASN A 378 -13.30 -9.20 -29.49
CA ASN A 378 -12.51 -10.40 -29.24
C ASN A 378 -11.03 -10.14 -28.91
N GLY A 379 -10.47 -8.99 -29.27
CA GLY A 379 -9.03 -8.75 -29.12
C GLY A 379 -8.57 -8.72 -27.66
N LEU A 380 -9.37 -8.12 -26.79
CA LEU A 380 -8.99 -7.87 -25.40
C LEU A 380 -9.17 -9.10 -24.52
N SER A 381 -10.27 -9.83 -24.69
CA SER A 381 -10.49 -11.08 -23.95
C SER A 381 -9.43 -12.14 -24.30
N ASN A 382 -9.01 -12.22 -25.57
CA ASN A 382 -7.91 -13.10 -25.99
C ASN A 382 -6.57 -12.64 -25.41
N ARG A 383 -6.31 -11.33 -25.38
CA ARG A 383 -5.11 -10.76 -24.74
C ARG A 383 -5.05 -11.09 -23.24
N ILE A 384 -6.15 -10.88 -22.52
CA ILE A 384 -6.24 -11.16 -21.08
C ILE A 384 -6.00 -12.66 -20.82
N ARG A 385 -6.59 -13.54 -21.63
CA ARG A 385 -6.35 -14.99 -21.55
C ARG A 385 -4.88 -15.33 -21.78
N GLY A 386 -4.26 -14.78 -22.83
CA GLY A 386 -2.83 -14.97 -23.09
C GLY A 386 -1.95 -14.47 -21.93
N LEU A 387 -2.33 -13.37 -21.26
CA LEU A 387 -1.62 -12.92 -20.05
C LEU A 387 -1.77 -13.92 -18.90
N PHE A 388 -2.97 -14.44 -18.65
CA PHE A 388 -3.17 -15.49 -17.64
C PHE A 388 -2.36 -16.75 -17.96
N GLU A 389 -2.42 -17.24 -19.19
CA GLU A 389 -1.68 -18.42 -19.66
C GLU A 389 -0.17 -18.22 -19.51
N SER A 390 0.35 -17.05 -19.90
CA SER A 390 1.77 -16.71 -19.72
C SER A 390 2.17 -16.61 -18.24
N ALA A 391 1.25 -16.17 -17.37
CA ALA A 391 1.53 -16.02 -15.95
C ALA A 391 1.55 -17.39 -15.24
N ILE A 392 0.58 -18.27 -15.51
CA ILE A 392 0.54 -19.61 -14.92
C ILE A 392 1.64 -20.54 -15.46
N ALA A 393 2.20 -20.26 -16.64
CA ALA A 393 3.35 -21.00 -17.17
C ALA A 393 4.64 -20.78 -16.37
N THR A 394 4.71 -19.70 -15.57
CA THR A 394 5.85 -19.45 -14.68
C THR A 394 5.68 -20.19 -13.36
N GLU A 395 6.79 -20.67 -12.78
CA GLU A 395 6.79 -21.38 -11.49
C GLU A 395 6.13 -20.55 -10.37
N MET A 396 6.49 -19.27 -10.29
CA MET A 396 5.95 -18.36 -9.28
C MET A 396 4.46 -18.06 -9.50
N GLY A 397 4.02 -17.96 -10.76
CA GLY A 397 2.60 -17.76 -11.09
C GLY A 397 1.77 -19.01 -10.82
N ALA A 398 2.27 -20.20 -11.17
CA ALA A 398 1.60 -21.47 -10.90
C ALA A 398 1.35 -21.70 -9.40
N ARG A 399 2.25 -21.21 -8.53
CA ARG A 399 2.10 -21.28 -7.07
C ARG A 399 1.28 -20.13 -6.46
N CYS A 400 0.77 -19.19 -7.26
CA CYS A 400 0.01 -18.03 -6.77
C CYS A 400 -1.51 -18.30 -6.75
N PRO A 401 -2.18 -18.45 -5.58
CA PRO A 401 -3.61 -18.75 -5.52
C PRO A 401 -4.47 -17.62 -6.10
N LEU A 402 -4.05 -16.36 -5.91
CA LEU A 402 -4.80 -15.19 -6.39
C LEU A 402 -4.91 -15.21 -7.93
N LEU A 403 -3.86 -15.61 -8.64
CA LEU A 403 -3.84 -15.67 -10.10
C LEU A 403 -4.89 -16.67 -10.62
N TRP A 404 -4.94 -17.87 -10.04
CA TRP A 404 -5.94 -18.89 -10.39
C TRP A 404 -7.36 -18.42 -10.11
N ARG A 405 -7.61 -17.83 -8.93
CA ARG A 405 -8.92 -17.27 -8.56
C ARG A 405 -9.39 -16.20 -9.55
N MET A 406 -8.49 -15.29 -9.92
CA MET A 406 -8.77 -14.26 -10.92
C MET A 406 -9.05 -14.86 -12.31
N TYR A 407 -8.33 -15.91 -12.71
CA TYR A 407 -8.51 -16.54 -14.01
C TYR A 407 -9.86 -17.28 -14.11
N MET A 408 -10.20 -18.07 -13.07
CA MET A 408 -11.50 -18.74 -12.98
C MET A 408 -12.64 -17.73 -13.06
N TYR A 409 -12.59 -16.67 -12.23
CA TYR A 409 -13.61 -15.63 -12.25
C TYR A 409 -13.74 -14.96 -13.62
N PHE A 410 -12.61 -14.67 -14.28
CA PHE A 410 -12.61 -14.08 -15.62
C PHE A 410 -13.29 -15.00 -16.66
N LEU A 411 -12.99 -16.30 -16.66
CA LEU A 411 -13.60 -17.26 -17.59
C LEU A 411 -15.10 -17.44 -17.37
N VAL A 412 -15.55 -17.50 -16.11
CA VAL A 412 -16.98 -17.56 -15.78
C VAL A 412 -17.67 -16.26 -16.21
N SER A 413 -17.05 -15.10 -16.00
CA SER A 413 -17.62 -13.81 -16.46
C SER A 413 -17.77 -13.71 -17.99
N GLU A 414 -17.03 -14.53 -18.74
CA GLU A 414 -17.13 -14.67 -20.19
C GLU A 414 -18.12 -15.77 -20.64
N GLY A 415 -18.82 -16.42 -19.70
CA GLY A 415 -19.72 -17.54 -19.98
C GLY A 415 -19.01 -18.87 -20.29
N LYS A 416 -17.68 -18.96 -20.13
CA LYS A 416 -16.87 -20.14 -20.46
C LYS A 416 -16.68 -21.04 -19.23
N VAL A 417 -17.81 -21.53 -18.70
CA VAL A 417 -17.85 -22.33 -17.46
C VAL A 417 -17.01 -23.60 -17.57
N ASP A 418 -17.14 -24.37 -18.65
CA ASP A 418 -16.40 -25.63 -18.83
C ASP A 418 -14.88 -25.42 -18.81
N LYS A 419 -14.42 -24.33 -19.44
CA LYS A 419 -12.99 -23.95 -19.41
C LYS A 419 -12.56 -23.54 -18.01
N ALA A 420 -13.41 -22.83 -17.27
CA ALA A 420 -13.13 -22.44 -15.90
C ALA A 420 -13.00 -23.67 -14.99
N THR A 421 -13.84 -24.69 -15.18
CA THR A 421 -13.75 -25.99 -14.50
C THR A 421 -12.42 -26.69 -14.81
N GLY A 422 -12.00 -26.75 -16.08
CA GLY A 422 -10.68 -27.29 -16.44
C GLY A 422 -9.51 -26.53 -15.78
N ILE A 423 -9.60 -25.20 -15.70
CA ILE A 423 -8.61 -24.36 -15.01
C ILE A 423 -8.62 -24.60 -13.50
N PHE A 424 -9.78 -24.86 -12.89
CA PHE A 424 -9.89 -25.21 -11.47
C PHE A 424 -9.08 -26.49 -11.16
N TYR A 425 -9.31 -27.59 -11.89
CA TYR A 425 -8.55 -28.82 -11.66
C TYR A 425 -7.05 -28.64 -11.95
N LYS A 426 -6.69 -27.84 -12.96
CA LYS A 426 -5.29 -27.47 -13.20
C LYS A 426 -4.69 -26.68 -12.03
N ALA A 427 -5.46 -25.79 -11.40
CA ALA A 427 -5.03 -25.07 -10.20
C ALA A 427 -4.83 -26.04 -9.03
N LEU A 428 -5.70 -27.03 -8.85
CA LEU A 428 -5.57 -28.04 -7.79
C LEU A 428 -4.31 -28.89 -7.91
N GLN A 429 -3.89 -29.22 -9.14
CA GLN A 429 -2.62 -29.92 -9.37
C GLN A 429 -1.40 -29.11 -8.88
N ASN A 430 -1.48 -27.78 -8.93
CA ASN A 430 -0.39 -26.89 -8.53
C ASN A 430 -0.48 -26.42 -7.06
N ILE A 431 -1.69 -26.20 -6.56
CA ILE A 431 -1.96 -25.60 -5.24
C ILE A 431 -3.14 -26.30 -4.54
N PRO A 432 -3.00 -27.59 -4.16
CA PRO A 432 -4.09 -28.34 -3.53
C PRO A 432 -4.47 -27.83 -2.13
N TRP A 433 -3.54 -27.18 -1.43
CA TRP A 433 -3.74 -26.67 -0.05
C TRP A 433 -4.57 -25.38 0.04
N ALA A 434 -4.81 -24.70 -1.09
CA ALA A 434 -5.47 -23.40 -1.08
C ALA A 434 -7.00 -23.55 -0.97
N LYS A 435 -7.51 -23.69 0.26
CA LYS A 435 -8.96 -23.77 0.56
C LYS A 435 -9.80 -22.68 -0.14
N GLY A 436 -9.24 -21.48 -0.35
CA GLY A 436 -9.92 -20.41 -1.06
C GLY A 436 -10.34 -20.75 -2.49
N LEU A 437 -9.61 -21.64 -3.18
CA LEU A 437 -9.97 -22.10 -4.53
C LEU A 437 -11.24 -22.95 -4.52
N TYR A 438 -11.34 -23.89 -3.57
CA TYR A 438 -12.53 -24.73 -3.39
C TYR A 438 -13.76 -23.89 -3.03
N MET A 439 -13.60 -22.91 -2.13
CA MET A 439 -14.70 -22.01 -1.76
C MET A 439 -15.19 -21.17 -2.95
N ASP A 440 -14.28 -20.74 -3.83
CA ASP A 440 -14.66 -20.04 -5.06
C ASP A 440 -15.33 -21.00 -6.05
N ALA A 441 -14.84 -22.24 -6.19
CA ALA A 441 -15.44 -23.26 -7.05
C ALA A 441 -16.88 -23.58 -6.63
N VAL A 442 -17.15 -23.72 -5.32
CA VAL A 442 -18.51 -23.90 -4.78
C VAL A 442 -19.42 -22.73 -5.14
N GLN A 443 -18.91 -21.49 -5.12
CA GLN A 443 -19.68 -20.31 -5.49
C GLN A 443 -19.91 -20.19 -7.00
N LEU A 444 -18.94 -20.60 -7.81
CA LEU A 444 -18.98 -20.47 -9.27
C LEU A 444 -19.70 -21.64 -9.94
N PHE A 445 -19.62 -22.84 -9.37
CA PHE A 445 -20.16 -24.09 -9.92
C PHE A 445 -21.02 -24.83 -8.87
N PRO A 446 -22.19 -24.28 -8.49
CA PRO A 446 -23.00 -24.83 -7.40
C PRO A 446 -23.51 -26.26 -7.66
N LYS A 447 -23.58 -26.69 -8.93
CA LYS A 447 -24.04 -28.03 -9.32
C LYS A 447 -23.10 -29.15 -8.88
N GLN A 448 -21.83 -28.85 -8.62
CA GLN A 448 -20.77 -29.81 -8.27
C GLN A 448 -20.38 -29.73 -6.78
N LEU A 449 -21.28 -29.24 -5.93
CA LEU A 449 -21.01 -29.02 -4.51
C LEU A 449 -20.50 -30.29 -3.80
N GLN A 450 -21.20 -31.42 -3.99
CA GLN A 450 -20.83 -32.70 -3.37
C GLN A 450 -19.39 -33.09 -3.73
N GLU A 451 -19.06 -33.06 -5.02
CA GLU A 451 -17.72 -33.39 -5.52
C GLU A 451 -16.63 -32.51 -4.88
N PHE A 452 -16.88 -31.20 -4.73
CA PHE A 452 -15.91 -30.32 -4.09
C PHE A 452 -15.79 -30.56 -2.59
N VAL A 453 -16.87 -30.93 -1.91
CA VAL A 453 -16.83 -31.30 -0.49
C VAL A 453 -16.06 -32.61 -0.29
N ASP A 454 -16.29 -33.60 -1.16
CA ASP A 454 -15.57 -34.87 -1.14
C ASP A 454 -14.07 -34.63 -1.40
N LEU A 455 -13.72 -33.81 -2.40
CA LEU A 455 -12.33 -33.41 -2.66
C LEU A 455 -11.71 -32.68 -1.47
N MET A 456 -12.45 -31.79 -0.82
CA MET A 456 -11.96 -31.11 0.38
C MET A 456 -11.71 -32.09 1.53
N THR A 457 -12.60 -33.08 1.71
CA THR A 457 -12.45 -34.13 2.72
C THR A 457 -11.25 -35.01 2.41
N GLU A 458 -11.08 -35.45 1.15
CA GLU A 458 -9.94 -36.24 0.69
C GLU A 458 -8.60 -35.51 0.91
N LYS A 459 -8.58 -34.18 0.70
CA LYS A 459 -7.39 -33.35 0.95
C LYS A 459 -7.27 -32.87 2.40
N GLU A 460 -8.05 -33.45 3.32
CA GLU A 460 -8.05 -33.13 4.75
C GLU A 460 -8.26 -31.63 5.06
N LEU A 461 -8.96 -30.93 4.15
CA LEU A 461 -9.30 -29.52 4.34
C LEU A 461 -10.46 -29.41 5.30
N ARG A 462 -10.22 -28.78 6.44
CA ARG A 462 -11.22 -28.58 7.50
C ARG A 462 -12.57 -28.09 6.96
N LEU A 463 -13.62 -28.90 7.08
CA LEU A 463 -15.01 -28.49 6.92
C LEU A 463 -15.58 -28.05 8.28
N ARG A 464 -16.59 -27.17 8.26
CA ARG A 464 -17.25 -26.73 9.51
C ARG A 464 -18.34 -27.70 9.92
N LEU A 465 -19.09 -28.15 8.93
CA LEU A 465 -20.19 -29.08 9.02
C LEU A 465 -20.15 -29.87 7.70
N PRO A 466 -20.20 -31.21 7.73
CA PRO A 466 -20.38 -32.03 6.55
C PRO A 466 -21.80 -31.81 5.96
N LEU A 467 -22.03 -32.20 4.71
CA LEU A 467 -23.30 -31.92 4.03
C LEU A 467 -24.45 -32.74 4.63
N GLU A 468 -24.18 -33.97 5.02
CA GLU A 468 -25.15 -34.89 5.60
C GLU A 468 -25.72 -34.34 6.92
N GLU A 469 -24.87 -33.75 7.77
CA GLU A 469 -25.31 -33.11 9.01
C GLU A 469 -26.06 -31.79 8.74
N LEU A 470 -25.74 -31.09 7.65
CA LEU A 470 -26.47 -29.88 7.25
C LEU A 470 -27.89 -30.21 6.80
N ASP A 471 -28.05 -31.28 6.02
CA ASP A 471 -29.35 -31.71 5.51
C ASP A 471 -30.27 -32.10 6.67
N ILE A 472 -29.76 -32.84 7.66
CA ILE A 472 -30.50 -33.15 8.90
C ILE A 472 -30.95 -31.86 9.62
N LEU A 473 -30.07 -30.86 9.74
CA LEU A 473 -30.39 -29.58 10.41
C LEU A 473 -31.34 -28.67 9.62
N LEU A 474 -31.57 -28.95 8.32
CA LEU A 474 -32.51 -28.21 7.47
C LEU A 474 -33.86 -28.93 7.35
N GLU A 475 -33.89 -30.23 7.62
CA GLU A 475 -35.12 -31.04 7.67
C GLU A 475 -35.90 -30.85 8.99
N ASP A 476 -35.21 -30.46 10.07
CA ASP A 476 -35.78 -29.97 11.34
C ASP A 476 -36.07 -28.45 11.33
#